data_AF-A0A0Q9Q6P0-F1
#
_entry.id   AF-A0A0Q9Q6P0-F1
#
_cell.length_a   1.000
_cell.length_b   1.000
_cell.length_c   1.000
_cell.angle_alpha   90.00
_cell.angle_beta   90.00
_cell.angle_gamma   90.00
#
_symmetry.space_group_name_H-M   'P 1'
#
loop_
_entity.id
_entity.type
_entity.pdbx_description
1 polymer ?
#
loop_
_entity_poly.entity_id
_entity_poly.type
_entity_poly.pdbx_seq_one_letter_code
_entity_poly.pdbx_strand_id
1 'polypeptide(L)'
;MLVMGSGSSPARMQWCLLRLEDGRPRAVVADMAQVYAAAAAALAIDLELLNLEGACIIGNTLRWFHRGLPSAGMPSGSVHIDVRTAVAATLGDLDAAEVTATRPVHYDLGAVGGVGLAITDVVALPGGDLIASAAAEDVGGVGLAITDVVALPGGDLIASAAAEDSPDPRDDGPVVASALARIRGDHVQEVVPLPRLDGSVIKVEGLMVLDADEGQTSLYAVTDVDDPDAASWATKLRVRH
;
A
#
# COMPACT_ATOMS: atom_id res chain seq x y z
N MET A 1 2.25 -9.84 13.58
CA MET A 1 2.10 -8.90 12.45
C MET A 1 3.49 -8.63 11.90
N LEU A 2 3.68 -8.77 10.60
CA LEU A 2 4.91 -8.39 9.92
C LEU A 2 4.64 -7.09 9.15
N VAL A 3 5.48 -6.08 9.37
CA VAL A 3 5.48 -4.82 8.65
C VAL A 3 6.75 -4.77 7.82
N MET A 4 6.64 -4.42 6.55
CA MET A 4 7.75 -4.41 5.61
C MET A 4 7.86 -3.00 5.04
N GLY A 5 9.08 -2.45 5.00
CA GLY A 5 9.32 -1.21 4.27
C GLY A 5 9.15 -1.38 2.76
N SER A 6 9.09 -0.26 2.04
CA SER A 6 8.88 -0.29 0.59
C SER A 6 10.14 -0.60 -0.22
N GLY A 7 11.32 -0.52 0.40
CA GLY A 7 12.60 -0.68 -0.28
C GLY A 7 13.06 0.55 -1.07
N SER A 8 12.33 1.67 -1.03
CA SER A 8 12.69 2.89 -1.77
C SER A 8 13.96 3.59 -1.26
N SER A 9 14.46 3.22 -0.08
CA SER A 9 15.75 3.68 0.47
C SER A 9 16.37 2.61 1.36
N PRO A 10 17.67 2.68 1.68
CA PRO A 10 18.29 1.73 2.62
C PRO A 10 17.59 1.67 3.99
N ALA A 11 17.06 2.80 4.47
CA ALA A 11 16.30 2.84 5.73
C ALA A 11 14.94 2.13 5.61
N ARG A 12 14.34 2.13 4.41
CA ARG A 12 13.10 1.41 4.09
C ARG A 12 13.34 -0.05 3.67
N MET A 13 14.56 -0.57 3.80
CA MET A 13 14.88 -2.00 3.59
C MET A 13 14.86 -2.82 4.89
N GLN A 14 14.02 -2.41 5.85
CA GLN A 14 13.87 -3.08 7.14
C GLN A 14 12.50 -3.72 7.26
N TRP A 15 12.43 -4.83 7.98
CA TRP A 15 11.17 -5.46 8.38
C TRP A 15 11.02 -5.39 9.90
N CYS A 16 9.77 -5.24 10.36
CA CYS A 16 9.41 -5.25 11.77
C CYS A 16 8.38 -6.35 12.04
N LEU A 17 8.74 -7.34 12.84
CA LEU A 17 7.82 -8.36 13.32
C LEU A 17 7.33 -8.03 14.73
N LEU A 18 6.05 -7.68 14.83
CA LEU A 18 5.34 -7.51 16.08
C LEU A 18 4.71 -8.84 16.50
N ARG A 19 5.12 -9.36 17.65
CA ARG A 19 4.59 -10.58 18.26
C ARG A 19 4.04 -10.32 19.66
N LEU A 20 3.13 -11.17 20.12
CA LEU A 20 2.69 -11.17 21.51
C LEU A 20 3.51 -12.20 22.30
N GLU A 21 4.20 -11.74 23.32
CA GLU A 21 4.88 -12.57 24.33
C GLU A 21 4.20 -12.31 25.66
N ASP A 22 3.64 -13.36 26.28
CA ASP A 22 2.91 -13.25 27.55
C ASP A 22 1.86 -12.14 27.56
N GLY A 23 1.15 -11.98 26.43
CA GLY A 23 0.12 -10.96 26.23
C GLY A 23 0.65 -9.53 26.00
N ARG A 24 1.97 -9.34 25.87
CA ARG A 24 2.59 -8.04 25.60
C ARG A 24 3.19 -7.97 24.20
N PRO A 25 3.03 -6.84 23.49
CA PRO A 25 3.65 -6.65 22.19
C PRO A 25 5.16 -6.54 22.31
N ARG A 26 5.89 -7.29 21.50
CA ARG A 26 7.33 -7.17 21.31
C ARG A 26 7.63 -7.06 19.81
N ALA A 27 8.38 -6.02 19.46
CA ALA A 27 8.86 -5.79 18.11
C ALA A 27 10.27 -6.35 17.94
N VAL A 28 10.52 -7.00 16.80
CA VAL A 28 11.85 -7.37 16.31
C VAL A 28 12.04 -6.68 14.97
N VAL A 29 13.11 -5.91 14.83
CA VAL A 29 13.46 -5.22 13.58
C VAL A 29 14.68 -5.91 12.97
N ALA A 30 14.62 -6.20 11.68
CA ALA A 30 15.70 -6.83 10.93
C ALA A 30 16.04 -6.01 9.68
N ASP A 31 17.34 -5.90 9.39
CA ASP A 31 17.82 -5.48 8.07
C ASP A 31 17.54 -6.61 7.08
N MET A 32 16.84 -6.28 6.00
CA MET A 32 16.40 -7.24 5.00
C MET A 32 16.90 -6.86 3.60
N ALA A 33 17.96 -6.04 3.48
CA ALA A 33 18.47 -5.53 2.21
C ALA A 33 18.73 -6.63 1.16
N GLN A 34 19.20 -7.81 1.58
CA GLN A 34 19.42 -8.95 0.69
C GLN A 34 18.11 -9.50 0.11
N VAL A 35 17.01 -9.42 0.84
CA VAL A 35 15.68 -9.85 0.38
C VAL A 35 15.13 -8.89 -0.67
N TYR A 36 15.33 -7.57 -0.50
CA TYR A 36 14.99 -6.58 -1.53
C TYR A 36 15.84 -6.77 -2.79
N ALA A 37 17.16 -7.01 -2.63
CA ALA A 37 18.03 -7.33 -3.76
C ALA A 37 17.58 -8.60 -4.51
N ALA A 38 17.14 -9.65 -3.78
CA ALA A 38 16.59 -10.85 -4.38
C ALA A 38 15.28 -10.56 -5.14
N ALA A 39 14.39 -9.74 -4.59
CA ALA A 39 13.14 -9.34 -5.25
C ALA A 39 13.38 -8.52 -6.53
N ALA A 40 14.28 -7.53 -6.47
CA ALA A 40 14.72 -6.74 -7.63
C ALA A 40 15.29 -7.64 -8.74
N ALA A 41 16.23 -8.52 -8.37
CA ALA A 41 16.84 -9.47 -9.30
C ALA A 41 15.82 -10.41 -9.94
N ALA A 42 14.86 -10.93 -9.17
CA ALA A 42 13.80 -11.80 -9.68
C ALA A 42 12.88 -11.07 -10.67
N LEU A 43 12.55 -9.80 -10.40
CA LEU A 43 11.72 -8.97 -11.28
C LEU A 43 12.49 -8.38 -12.49
N ALA A 44 13.81 -8.54 -12.53
CA ALA A 44 14.71 -7.90 -13.48
C ALA A 44 14.58 -6.36 -13.47
N ILE A 45 14.52 -5.79 -12.27
CA ILE A 45 14.44 -4.35 -12.02
C ILE A 45 15.70 -3.94 -11.26
N ASP A 46 16.25 -2.76 -11.56
CA ASP A 46 17.34 -2.21 -10.77
C ASP A 46 16.88 -2.01 -9.33
N LEU A 47 17.72 -2.34 -8.34
CA LEU A 47 17.33 -2.23 -6.93
C LEU A 47 16.93 -0.80 -6.56
N GLU A 48 17.56 0.19 -7.18
CA GLU A 48 17.17 1.59 -7.04
C GLU A 48 15.73 1.78 -7.52
N LEU A 49 15.30 1.14 -8.61
CA LEU A 49 13.94 1.27 -9.14
C LEU A 49 12.85 0.50 -8.39
N LEU A 50 13.23 -0.35 -7.44
CA LEU A 50 12.30 -1.17 -6.68
C LEU A 50 11.46 -0.33 -5.70
N ASN A 51 10.14 -0.47 -5.79
CA ASN A 51 9.20 0.06 -4.82
C ASN A 51 8.09 -0.97 -4.56
N LEU A 52 8.02 -1.51 -3.34
CA LEU A 52 7.11 -2.58 -2.94
C LEU A 52 6.01 -2.02 -2.04
N GLU A 53 4.74 -2.26 -2.37
CA GLU A 53 3.60 -1.62 -1.71
C GLU A 53 2.63 -2.67 -1.14
N GLY A 54 2.12 -3.57 -1.99
CA GLY A 54 1.15 -4.58 -1.60
C GLY A 54 1.77 -5.92 -1.23
N ALA A 55 1.20 -6.62 -0.25
CA ALA A 55 1.60 -7.99 0.07
C ALA A 55 0.43 -8.83 0.59
N CYS A 56 0.37 -10.09 0.18
CA CYS A 56 -0.62 -11.04 0.67
C CYS A 56 0.00 -12.40 0.97
N ILE A 57 -0.63 -13.17 1.86
CA ILE A 57 -0.25 -14.56 2.13
C ILE A 57 -1.25 -15.50 1.47
N ILE A 58 -0.74 -16.44 0.67
CA ILE A 58 -1.51 -17.55 0.09
C ILE A 58 -0.86 -18.86 0.53
N GLY A 59 -1.52 -19.60 1.42
CA GLY A 59 -0.92 -20.79 2.02
C GLY A 59 0.34 -20.45 2.81
N ASN A 60 1.50 -20.94 2.36
CA ASN A 60 2.80 -20.64 2.97
C ASN A 60 3.65 -19.66 2.14
N THR A 61 3.03 -18.94 1.21
CA THR A 61 3.72 -18.02 0.32
C THR A 61 3.33 -16.59 0.64
N LEU A 62 4.32 -15.76 0.94
CA LEU A 62 4.21 -14.31 0.90
C LEU A 62 4.37 -13.91 -0.57
N ARG A 63 3.31 -13.39 -1.16
CA ARG A 63 3.37 -12.75 -2.46
C ARG A 63 3.51 -11.26 -2.25
N TRP A 64 4.58 -10.70 -2.77
CA TRP A 64 4.97 -9.31 -2.54
C TRP A 64 5.00 -8.56 -3.86
N PHE A 65 4.39 -7.38 -3.90
CA PHE A 65 4.06 -6.68 -5.12
C PHE A 65 4.86 -5.40 -5.26
N HIS A 66 5.47 -5.28 -6.43
CA HIS A 66 6.07 -4.06 -6.92
C HIS A 66 5.00 -3.18 -7.58
N ARG A 67 4.96 -1.91 -7.18
CA ARG A 67 4.03 -0.90 -7.70
C ARG A 67 4.10 -0.76 -9.22
N GLY A 68 5.31 -0.78 -9.78
CA GLY A 68 5.56 -0.35 -11.16
C GLY A 68 5.74 1.16 -11.27
N LEU A 69 6.18 1.60 -12.44
CA LEU A 69 6.23 3.00 -12.88
C LEU A 69 5.78 3.07 -14.35
N PRO A 70 4.46 3.02 -14.62
CA PRO A 70 3.93 2.89 -15.98
C PRO A 70 4.36 4.02 -16.92
N SER A 71 4.56 5.24 -16.41
CA SER A 71 5.08 6.39 -17.17
C SER A 71 6.49 6.16 -17.73
N ALA A 72 7.29 5.32 -17.07
CA ALA A 72 8.61 4.89 -17.52
C ALA A 72 8.58 3.52 -18.23
N GLY A 73 7.39 2.99 -18.55
CA GLY A 73 7.22 1.68 -19.17
C GLY A 73 7.51 0.50 -18.23
N MET A 74 7.53 0.73 -16.91
CA MET A 74 7.76 -0.31 -15.91
C MET A 74 6.42 -0.81 -15.36
N PRO A 75 6.01 -2.05 -15.66
CA PRO A 75 4.75 -2.60 -15.17
C PRO A 75 4.83 -2.94 -13.68
N SER A 76 3.68 -3.03 -13.03
CA SER A 76 3.59 -3.66 -11.72
C SER A 76 4.08 -5.11 -11.79
N GLY A 77 4.62 -5.61 -10.68
CA GLY A 77 5.17 -6.96 -10.61
C GLY A 77 4.88 -7.64 -9.28
N SER A 78 5.10 -8.94 -9.20
CA SER A 78 5.09 -9.66 -7.93
C SER A 78 6.12 -10.77 -7.88
N VAL A 79 6.59 -11.07 -6.69
CA VAL A 79 7.45 -12.22 -6.39
C VAL A 79 6.84 -13.05 -5.27
N HIS A 80 7.26 -14.30 -5.18
CA HIS A 80 6.89 -15.24 -4.13
C HIS A 80 8.08 -15.47 -3.21
N ILE A 81 7.83 -15.39 -1.90
CA ILE A 81 8.76 -15.71 -0.83
C ILE A 81 8.11 -16.77 0.07
N ASP A 82 8.87 -17.75 0.56
CA ASP A 82 8.38 -18.69 1.56
C ASP A 82 8.23 -17.99 2.93
N VAL A 83 7.04 -18.05 3.52
CA VAL A 83 6.75 -17.36 4.80
C VAL A 83 7.66 -17.86 5.93
N ARG A 84 8.06 -19.14 5.92
CA ARG A 84 8.90 -19.69 6.99
C ARG A 84 10.31 -19.12 6.93
N THR A 85 10.90 -19.00 5.73
CA THR A 85 12.24 -18.42 5.58
C THR A 85 12.21 -16.92 5.86
N ALA A 86 11.17 -16.21 5.39
CA ALA A 86 10.92 -14.80 5.71
C ALA A 86 10.87 -14.52 7.22
N VAL A 87 10.06 -15.30 7.97
CA VAL A 87 9.94 -15.14 9.43
C VAL A 87 11.22 -15.56 10.14
N ALA A 88 11.86 -16.67 9.76
CA ALA A 88 13.11 -17.12 10.35
C ALA A 88 14.21 -16.05 10.18
N ALA A 89 14.33 -15.45 9.00
CA ALA A 89 15.29 -14.38 8.76
C ALA A 89 14.99 -13.13 9.60
N THR A 90 13.71 -12.74 9.71
CA THR A 90 13.30 -11.60 10.55
C THR A 90 13.62 -11.82 12.03
N LEU A 91 13.56 -13.07 12.50
CA LEU A 91 13.89 -13.44 13.87
C LEU A 91 15.39 -13.64 14.11
N GLY A 92 16.22 -13.64 13.06
CA GLY A 92 17.66 -13.91 13.12
C GLY A 92 18.02 -15.39 13.18
N ASP A 93 17.07 -16.29 12.91
CA ASP A 93 17.27 -17.75 12.88
C ASP A 93 17.76 -18.26 11.51
N LEU A 94 17.74 -17.40 10.49
CA LEU A 94 18.19 -17.65 9.12
C LEU A 94 18.90 -16.39 8.60
N ASP A 95 19.92 -16.53 7.75
CA ASP A 95 20.50 -15.36 7.08
C ASP A 95 19.50 -14.80 6.04
N ALA A 96 19.32 -13.49 5.99
CA ALA A 96 18.46 -12.83 5.00
C ALA A 96 18.88 -13.15 3.55
N ALA A 97 20.17 -13.44 3.31
CA ALA A 97 20.68 -13.88 2.01
C ALA A 97 20.16 -15.25 1.57
N GLU A 98 19.64 -16.07 2.49
CA GLU A 98 19.05 -17.37 2.18
C GLU A 98 17.56 -17.28 1.80
N VAL A 99 16.92 -16.11 1.96
CA VAL A 99 15.55 -15.86 1.54
C VAL A 99 15.50 -15.65 0.04
N THR A 100 14.82 -16.54 -0.68
CA THR A 100 14.70 -16.48 -2.14
C THR A 100 13.39 -15.83 -2.57
N ALA A 101 13.49 -14.91 -3.54
CA ALA A 101 12.36 -14.40 -4.29
C ALA A 101 12.21 -15.22 -5.58
N THR A 102 11.02 -15.74 -5.83
CA THR A 102 10.75 -16.66 -6.94
C THR A 102 9.50 -16.27 -7.71
N ARG A 103 9.26 -16.93 -8.85
CA ARG A 103 8.03 -16.79 -9.65
C ARG A 103 7.67 -15.32 -9.95
N PRO A 104 8.57 -14.55 -10.58
CA PRO A 104 8.25 -13.20 -10.99
C PRO A 104 7.06 -13.22 -11.96
N VAL A 105 6.13 -12.29 -11.76
CA VAL A 105 4.99 -12.06 -12.64
C VAL A 105 4.86 -10.56 -12.82
N HIS A 106 4.81 -10.08 -14.07
CA HIS A 106 4.50 -8.70 -14.41
C HIS A 106 3.06 -8.59 -14.86
N TYR A 107 2.43 -7.47 -14.55
CA TYR A 107 1.02 -7.20 -14.84
C TYR A 107 0.90 -6.01 -15.78
N ASP A 108 0.21 -6.22 -16.89
CA ASP A 108 -0.34 -5.12 -17.67
C ASP A 108 -1.75 -4.83 -17.14
N LEU A 109 -1.84 -3.78 -16.32
CA LEU A 109 -3.10 -3.33 -15.73
C LEU A 109 -3.88 -2.40 -16.68
N GLY A 110 -3.29 -2.07 -17.83
CA GLY A 110 -3.83 -1.08 -18.75
C GLY A 110 -3.72 0.35 -18.21
N ALA A 111 -4.58 1.20 -18.74
CA ALA A 111 -4.59 2.62 -18.45
C ALA A 111 -6.01 3.16 -18.33
N VAL A 112 -6.19 4.18 -17.51
CA VAL A 112 -7.45 4.95 -17.40
C VAL A 112 -7.14 6.39 -17.77
N GLY A 113 -7.91 6.97 -18.71
CA GLY A 113 -7.65 8.34 -19.17
C GLY A 113 -6.30 8.52 -19.88
N GLY A 114 -5.68 7.43 -20.37
CA GLY A 114 -4.35 7.46 -20.99
C GLY A 114 -3.19 7.25 -20.02
N VAL A 115 -3.49 7.00 -18.74
CA VAL A 115 -2.52 6.95 -17.64
C VAL A 115 -2.45 5.54 -17.11
N GLY A 116 -1.23 4.98 -17.07
CA GLY A 116 -1.02 3.59 -16.67
C GLY A 116 -1.36 3.33 -15.21
N LEU A 117 -1.98 2.18 -14.96
CA LEU A 117 -2.35 1.71 -13.63
C LEU A 117 -1.16 1.03 -12.93
N ALA A 118 -1.00 1.28 -11.64
CA ALA A 118 0.04 0.70 -10.79
C ALA A 118 -0.55 0.13 -9.49
N ILE A 119 -0.09 -1.05 -9.04
CA ILE A 119 -0.59 -1.69 -7.81
C ILE A 119 -0.18 -0.89 -6.58
N THR A 120 -1.14 -0.53 -5.73
CA THR A 120 -0.87 0.09 -4.43
C THR A 120 -1.09 -0.87 -3.26
N ASP A 121 -2.00 -1.84 -3.41
CA ASP A 121 -2.24 -2.85 -2.38
C ASP A 121 -2.84 -4.14 -2.99
N VAL A 122 -2.70 -5.27 -2.29
CA VAL A 122 -3.26 -6.56 -2.70
C VAL A 122 -3.75 -7.36 -1.49
N VAL A 123 -5.00 -7.83 -1.56
CA VAL A 123 -5.57 -8.77 -0.60
C VAL A 123 -5.85 -10.12 -1.24
N ALA A 124 -5.61 -11.21 -0.50
CA ALA A 124 -5.98 -12.56 -0.90
C ALA A 124 -7.39 -12.92 -0.41
N LEU A 125 -8.19 -13.51 -1.29
CA LEU A 125 -9.53 -14.01 -1.00
C LEU A 125 -9.53 -15.48 -0.56
N PRO A 126 -10.58 -15.93 0.17
CA PRO A 126 -10.82 -17.35 0.39
C PRO A 126 -10.95 -18.09 -0.95
N GLY A 127 -9.99 -18.95 -1.27
CA GLY A 127 -9.91 -19.65 -2.56
C GLY A 127 -8.61 -19.40 -3.33
N GLY A 128 -7.85 -18.37 -2.95
CA GLY A 128 -6.56 -18.04 -3.55
C GLY A 128 -6.62 -16.99 -4.66
N ASP A 129 -7.83 -16.52 -5.01
CA ASP A 129 -8.01 -15.34 -5.86
C ASP A 129 -7.46 -14.09 -5.16
N LEU A 130 -7.08 -13.09 -5.97
CA LEU A 130 -6.51 -11.84 -5.48
C LEU A 130 -7.36 -10.66 -5.94
N ILE A 131 -7.55 -9.69 -5.05
CA ILE A 131 -8.03 -8.35 -5.39
C ILE A 131 -6.85 -7.41 -5.21
N ALA A 132 -6.50 -6.70 -6.29
CA ALA A 132 -5.48 -5.66 -6.26
C ALA A 132 -6.16 -4.28 -6.34
N SER A 133 -5.75 -3.38 -5.45
CA SER A 133 -5.95 -1.96 -5.62
C SER A 133 -4.91 -1.45 -6.63
N ALA A 134 -5.37 -0.74 -7.65
CA ALA A 134 -4.50 -0.11 -8.62
C ALA A 134 -4.89 1.36 -8.83
N ALA A 135 -3.87 2.19 -8.97
CA ALA A 135 -3.97 3.63 -9.09
C ALA A 135 -3.49 4.08 -10.46
N ALA A 136 -4.28 4.90 -11.16
CA ALA A 136 -3.85 5.56 -12.38
C ALA A 136 -3.36 6.93 -11.97
N GLU A 137 -2.05 7.03 -11.78
CA GLU A 137 -1.50 8.23 -11.23
C GLU A 137 -1.25 9.30 -12.34
N ASP A 138 -2.26 10.16 -12.64
CA ASP A 138 -2.22 11.50 -13.34
C ASP A 138 -2.78 12.81 -12.61
N VAL A 139 -2.03 13.95 -12.53
CA VAL A 139 -1.83 15.18 -11.61
C VAL A 139 -1.59 16.18 -12.71
N GLY A 140 -2.63 16.36 -13.51
CA GLY A 140 -2.44 16.70 -14.93
C GLY A 140 -1.26 15.93 -15.59
N GLY A 141 -0.96 14.70 -15.13
CA GLY A 141 0.38 14.08 -14.97
C GLY A 141 0.63 12.97 -13.88
N VAL A 142 0.35 13.19 -12.57
CA VAL A 142 0.19 12.27 -11.36
C VAL A 142 -1.16 12.06 -10.50
N GLY A 143 -1.64 10.90 -10.08
CA GLY A 143 -3.11 10.68 -9.90
C GLY A 143 -3.48 9.98 -8.64
N LEU A 144 -4.75 9.63 -8.52
CA LEU A 144 -5.29 9.17 -7.26
C LEU A 144 -4.84 7.74 -6.99
N ALA A 145 -3.91 7.57 -6.05
CA ALA A 145 -3.63 6.30 -5.41
C ALA A 145 -4.43 6.11 -4.14
N ILE A 146 -4.96 4.90 -3.99
CA ILE A 146 -5.59 4.48 -2.75
C ILE A 146 -4.52 4.44 -1.65
N THR A 147 -4.78 5.19 -0.59
CA THR A 147 -3.93 5.32 0.59
C THR A 147 -4.46 4.49 1.76
N ASP A 148 -5.78 4.31 1.86
CA ASP A 148 -6.39 3.38 2.81
C ASP A 148 -7.81 2.96 2.37
N VAL A 149 -8.32 1.83 2.89
CA VAL A 149 -9.65 1.30 2.59
C VAL A 149 -10.31 0.71 3.83
N VAL A 150 -11.59 1.02 4.02
CA VAL A 150 -12.44 0.38 5.03
C VAL A 150 -13.67 -0.29 4.42
N ALA A 151 -14.02 -1.45 4.95
CA ALA A 151 -15.25 -2.15 4.61
C ALA A 151 -16.43 -1.62 5.42
N LEU A 152 -17.57 -1.41 4.76
CA LEU A 152 -18.85 -1.10 5.39
C LEU A 152 -19.58 -2.40 5.76
N PRO A 153 -20.50 -2.37 6.77
CA PRO A 153 -21.26 -3.55 7.17
C PRO A 153 -22.08 -4.21 6.05
N GLY A 154 -22.44 -3.45 5.01
CA GLY A 154 -23.14 -3.93 3.81
C GLY A 154 -22.26 -4.54 2.72
N GLY A 155 -20.94 -4.59 2.92
CA GLY A 155 -19.98 -5.15 1.95
C GLY A 155 -19.45 -4.16 0.90
N ASP A 156 -20.01 -2.95 0.84
CA ASP A 156 -19.41 -1.84 0.10
C ASP A 156 -18.09 -1.40 0.78
N LEU A 157 -17.16 -0.83 0.03
CA LEU A 157 -15.90 -0.28 0.54
C LEU A 157 -15.89 1.25 0.42
N ILE A 158 -15.20 1.92 1.34
CA ILE A 158 -14.77 3.31 1.20
C ILE A 158 -13.24 3.34 1.16
N ALA A 159 -12.69 3.83 0.06
CA ALA A 159 -11.26 4.06 -0.10
C ALA A 159 -10.95 5.55 0.05
N SER A 160 -9.88 5.91 0.77
CA SER A 160 -9.23 7.20 0.59
C SER A 160 -8.20 7.12 -0.50
N ALA A 161 -8.09 8.18 -1.29
CA ALA A 161 -7.07 8.30 -2.30
C ALA A 161 -6.44 9.69 -2.31
N ALA A 162 -5.16 9.78 -2.67
CA ALA A 162 -4.41 11.02 -2.80
C ALA A 162 -3.63 11.06 -4.11
N ALA A 163 -3.48 12.26 -4.65
CA ALA A 163 -2.65 12.54 -5.81
C ALA A 163 -1.43 13.33 -5.35
N GLU A 164 -0.28 12.71 -5.49
CA GLU A 164 1.00 13.21 -4.98
C GLU A 164 1.93 13.53 -6.15
N ASP A 165 2.25 14.81 -6.36
CA ASP A 165 2.96 15.27 -7.54
C ASP A 165 4.48 15.07 -7.41
N SER A 166 4.97 13.87 -7.71
CA SER A 166 6.40 13.55 -7.70
C SER A 166 6.88 12.94 -9.01
N PRO A 167 8.01 13.40 -9.59
CA PRO A 167 8.62 12.76 -10.75
C PRO A 167 9.37 11.46 -10.39
N ASP A 168 9.64 11.21 -9.10
CA ASP A 168 10.20 9.96 -8.60
C ASP A 168 9.22 9.34 -7.58
N PRO A 169 8.68 8.13 -7.82
CA PRO A 169 7.76 7.48 -6.87
C PRO A 169 8.38 7.15 -5.50
N ARG A 170 9.68 7.40 -5.29
CA ARG A 170 10.34 7.29 -3.97
C ARG A 170 10.29 8.56 -3.15
N ASP A 171 10.21 9.70 -3.81
CA ASP A 171 10.29 11.01 -3.20
C ASP A 171 8.87 11.46 -2.88
N ASP A 172 8.65 11.87 -1.63
CA ASP A 172 7.36 12.39 -1.22
C ASP A 172 7.14 13.77 -1.90
N GLY A 173 6.17 13.82 -2.81
CA GLY A 173 5.80 15.01 -3.58
C GLY A 173 4.69 15.81 -2.90
N PRO A 174 4.42 17.06 -3.30
CA PRO A 174 3.26 17.76 -2.80
C PRO A 174 1.96 17.02 -3.13
N VAL A 175 1.15 16.77 -2.10
CA VAL A 175 -0.20 16.21 -2.28
C VAL A 175 -1.11 17.31 -2.83
N VAL A 176 -1.55 17.16 -4.08
CA VAL A 176 -2.31 18.21 -4.80
C VAL A 176 -3.82 17.95 -4.82
N ALA A 177 -4.25 16.70 -4.60
CA ALA A 177 -5.65 16.34 -4.48
C ALA A 177 -5.83 15.12 -3.57
N SER A 178 -7.02 15.00 -2.97
CA SER A 178 -7.43 13.78 -2.30
C SER A 178 -8.94 13.59 -2.39
N ALA A 179 -9.39 12.34 -2.31
CA ALA A 179 -10.78 11.96 -2.50
C ALA A 179 -11.15 10.74 -1.65
N LEU A 180 -12.45 10.55 -1.43
CA LEU A 180 -13.02 9.27 -1.03
C LEU A 180 -13.71 8.62 -2.23
N ALA A 181 -13.51 7.33 -2.42
CA ALA A 181 -14.24 6.53 -3.40
C ALA A 181 -15.12 5.49 -2.71
N ARG A 182 -16.39 5.39 -3.13
CA ARG A 182 -17.27 4.27 -2.74
C ARG A 182 -17.15 3.18 -3.78
N ILE A 183 -16.90 1.95 -3.34
CA ILE A 183 -16.73 0.78 -4.20
C ILE A 183 -17.79 -0.26 -3.82
N ARG A 184 -18.50 -0.80 -4.81
CA ARG A 184 -19.46 -1.90 -4.63
C ARG A 184 -19.05 -3.06 -5.53
N GLY A 185 -18.74 -4.20 -4.93
CA GLY A 185 -18.10 -5.30 -5.65
C GLY A 185 -16.75 -4.85 -6.20
N ASP A 186 -16.61 -4.85 -7.53
CA ASP A 186 -15.44 -4.45 -8.30
C ASP A 186 -15.59 -3.09 -9.01
N HIS A 187 -16.68 -2.35 -8.73
CA HIS A 187 -16.99 -1.10 -9.41
C HIS A 187 -16.92 0.10 -8.47
N VAL A 188 -16.11 1.10 -8.84
CA VAL A 188 -16.15 2.45 -8.24
C VAL A 188 -17.48 3.09 -8.59
N GLN A 189 -18.31 3.31 -7.58
CA GLN A 189 -19.64 3.91 -7.72
C GLN A 189 -19.56 5.42 -7.78
N GLU A 190 -18.69 6.01 -6.97
CA GLU A 190 -18.57 7.45 -6.80
C GLU A 190 -17.19 7.81 -6.28
N VAL A 191 -16.68 8.97 -6.73
CA VAL A 191 -15.44 9.57 -6.22
C VAL A 191 -15.77 11.01 -5.81
N VAL A 192 -15.54 11.33 -4.54
CA VAL A 192 -15.85 12.63 -3.95
C VAL A 192 -14.54 13.26 -3.43
N PRO A 193 -14.15 14.44 -3.93
CA PRO A 193 -12.98 15.15 -3.40
C PRO A 193 -13.12 15.44 -1.90
N LEU A 194 -12.04 15.24 -1.15
CA LEU A 194 -11.99 15.61 0.25
C LEU A 194 -11.90 17.15 0.39
N PRO A 195 -12.53 17.73 1.43
CA PRO A 195 -12.36 19.14 1.72
C PRO A 195 -10.94 19.43 2.17
N ARG A 196 -10.47 20.65 1.89
CA ARG A 196 -9.22 21.15 2.47
C ARG A 196 -9.39 21.38 3.97
N LEU A 197 -8.37 21.04 4.74
CA LEU A 197 -8.28 21.33 6.17
C LEU A 197 -7.25 22.45 6.37
N ASP A 198 -7.67 23.56 6.97
CA ASP A 198 -6.87 24.79 7.12
C ASP A 198 -6.20 25.28 5.82
N GLY A 199 -6.88 25.08 4.68
CA GLY A 199 -6.41 25.47 3.35
C GLY A 199 -5.53 24.43 2.64
N SER A 200 -5.11 23.37 3.34
CA SER A 200 -4.27 22.30 2.81
C SER A 200 -5.07 21.10 2.33
N VAL A 201 -4.58 20.45 1.28
CA VAL A 201 -5.06 19.12 0.88
C VAL A 201 -4.57 18.11 1.92
N ILE A 202 -5.44 17.18 2.32
CA ILE A 202 -5.10 16.17 3.32
C ILE A 202 -4.86 14.82 2.64
N LYS A 203 -3.73 14.17 2.94
CA LYS A 203 -3.48 12.77 2.60
C LYS A 203 -3.96 11.91 3.76
N VAL A 204 -5.05 11.18 3.56
CA VAL A 204 -5.58 10.28 4.59
C VAL A 204 -4.81 8.97 4.49
N GLU A 205 -4.16 8.55 5.57
CA GLU A 205 -3.35 7.31 5.62
C GLU A 205 -3.96 6.28 6.57
N GLY A 206 -5.07 6.63 7.21
CA GLY A 206 -5.85 5.72 8.03
C GLY A 206 -7.30 6.13 8.12
N LEU A 207 -8.19 5.17 7.96
CA LEU A 207 -9.63 5.24 8.01
C LEU A 207 -10.13 4.23 9.04
N MET A 208 -11.14 4.65 9.80
CA MET A 208 -11.86 3.76 10.70
C MET A 208 -13.35 4.09 10.64
N VAL A 209 -14.19 3.07 10.46
CA VAL A 209 -15.63 3.23 10.63
C VAL A 209 -15.94 3.40 12.10
N LEU A 210 -16.54 4.53 12.47
CA LEU A 210 -17.04 4.79 13.82
C LEU A 210 -18.46 4.28 14.01
N ASP A 211 -19.29 4.52 13.00
CA ASP A 211 -20.70 4.17 12.98
C ASP A 211 -21.18 4.14 11.54
N ALA A 212 -22.14 3.26 11.23
CA ALA A 212 -22.71 3.12 9.90
C ALA A 212 -24.19 2.71 9.99
N ASP A 213 -25.04 3.46 9.29
CA ASP A 213 -26.46 3.16 9.07
C ASP A 213 -26.76 3.03 7.56
N GLU A 214 -28.03 2.81 7.20
CA GLU A 214 -28.43 2.58 5.80
C GLU A 214 -28.18 3.78 4.85
N GLY A 215 -27.93 5.00 5.35
CA GLY A 215 -27.74 6.20 4.54
C GLY A 215 -26.55 7.08 4.92
N GLN A 216 -25.82 6.75 5.99
CA GLN A 216 -24.68 7.50 6.46
C GLN A 216 -23.64 6.62 7.15
N THR A 217 -22.37 6.90 6.88
CA THR A 217 -21.23 6.36 7.62
C THR A 217 -20.45 7.51 8.22
N SER A 218 -20.15 7.39 9.51
CA SER A 218 -19.18 8.24 10.20
C SER A 218 -17.83 7.54 10.20
N LEU A 219 -16.82 8.22 9.65
CA LEU A 219 -15.44 7.76 9.61
C LEU A 219 -14.58 8.60 10.55
N TYR A 220 -13.57 7.98 11.13
CA TYR A 220 -12.41 8.65 11.68
C TYR A 220 -11.29 8.53 10.66
N ALA A 221 -10.73 9.66 10.24
CA ALA A 221 -9.62 9.72 9.30
C ALA A 221 -8.42 10.32 10.02
N VAL A 222 -7.24 9.73 9.81
CA VAL A 222 -5.95 10.27 10.26
C VAL A 222 -5.08 10.58 9.06
N THR A 223 -4.30 11.65 9.17
CA THR A 223 -3.35 12.04 8.12
C THR A 223 -1.94 11.86 8.64
N ASP A 224 -1.04 11.45 7.76
CA ASP A 224 0.38 11.60 8.04
C ASP A 224 0.78 13.08 7.90
N VAL A 225 1.78 13.48 8.66
CA VAL A 225 2.38 14.82 8.61
C VAL A 225 3.89 14.61 8.51
N ASP A 226 4.50 15.09 7.42
CA ASP A 226 5.92 14.83 7.13
C ASP A 226 6.88 15.37 8.21
N ASP A 227 6.43 16.34 9.01
CA ASP A 227 7.17 16.85 10.16
C ASP A 227 7.06 15.86 11.35
N PRO A 228 8.14 15.15 11.72
CA PRO A 228 8.12 14.17 12.80
C PRO A 228 7.90 14.80 14.18
N ASP A 229 8.07 16.12 14.32
CA ASP A 229 7.83 16.86 15.56
C ASP A 229 6.40 17.43 15.63
N ALA A 230 5.62 17.32 14.55
CA ALA A 230 4.22 17.71 14.49
C ALA A 230 3.28 16.54 14.82
N ALA A 231 2.16 16.84 15.46
CA ALA A 231 1.11 15.84 15.66
C ALA A 231 0.34 15.59 14.36
N SER A 232 0.13 14.32 14.01
CA SER A 232 -0.80 13.91 12.97
C SER A 232 -2.18 14.54 13.17
N TRP A 233 -2.85 14.88 12.07
CA TRP A 233 -4.23 15.36 12.16
C TRP A 233 -5.20 14.19 12.20
N ALA A 234 -6.30 14.39 12.93
CA ALA A 234 -7.41 13.46 12.95
C ALA A 234 -8.72 14.22 12.76
N THR A 235 -9.59 13.69 11.90
CA THR A 235 -10.88 14.31 11.60
C THR A 235 -11.99 13.29 11.53
N LYS A 236 -13.22 13.75 11.77
CA LYS A 236 -14.43 12.94 11.57
C LYS A 236 -15.06 13.31 10.25
N LEU A 237 -15.19 12.33 9.36
CA LEU A 237 -15.86 12.49 8.08
C LEU A 237 -17.26 11.88 8.17
N ARG A 238 -18.25 12.53 7.56
CA ARG A 238 -19.59 11.95 7.39
C ARG A 238 -19.83 11.76 5.90
N VAL A 239 -19.95 10.51 5.50
CA VAL A 239 -20.26 10.11 4.12
C VAL A 239 -21.73 9.75 4.06
N ARG A 240 -22.47 10.37 3.14
CA ARG A 240 -23.88 10.01 2.86
C ARG A 240 -23.89 9.10 1.64
N HIS A 241 -24.73 8.07 1.64
CA HIS A 241 -24.77 7.05 0.56
C HIS A 241 -26.17 6.82 0.01
#